data_AF-A0A662ZHU0-F1
#
_entry.id   AF-A0A662ZHU0-F1
#
_cell.length_a   1.000
_cell.length_b   1.000
_cell.length_c   1.000
_cell.angle_alpha   90.00
_cell.angle_beta   90.00
_cell.angle_gamma   90.00
#
_symmetry.space_group_name_H-M   'P 1'
#
loop_
_entity.id
_entity.type
_entity.pdbx_description
1 polymer ?
#
loop_
_entity_poly.entity_id
_entity_poly.type
_entity_poly.pdbx_seq_one_letter_code
_entity_poly.pdbx_strand_id
1 'polypeptide(L)'
;MNQTIKKLEEIVEREGVDYLHDEPYEVYLELTDAKVCPKNIAGGILLVLLNEILYDNEDIADDIAAFTETISKECGLTKRISEYVACILASLYSEDNRRKWNGEQSEIEEFLSEDLDLDWYGSGYWYGNNAPIECNYDAHFTIRPKDTKLILNNLSSDLKITPLISCDELTILIEDQISDYLDRMFDDFLMEAENELNEFLDSSFEVFCPPDEYSPPSADDFNCLKHLKNWCKENGFTVVSFEGNGSKY
;
A
#
# COMPACT_ATOMS: atom_id res chain seq x y z
N MET A 1 -30.29 3.41 -9.57
CA MET A 1 -29.70 4.70 -9.18
C MET A 1 -28.80 4.53 -7.96
N ASN A 2 -29.34 4.33 -6.75
CA ASN A 2 -28.51 4.30 -5.53
C ASN A 2 -27.43 3.19 -5.53
N GLN A 3 -27.75 1.98 -6.02
CA GLN A 3 -26.77 0.90 -6.19
C GLN A 3 -25.71 1.19 -7.26
N THR A 4 -26.06 1.97 -8.28
CA THR A 4 -25.14 2.35 -9.36
C THR A 4 -24.13 3.36 -8.85
N ILE A 5 -24.59 4.36 -8.08
CA ILE A 5 -23.74 5.35 -7.44
C ILE A 5 -22.78 4.66 -6.47
N LYS A 6 -23.29 3.81 -5.56
CA LYS A 6 -22.44 3.05 -4.64
C LYS A 6 -21.36 2.24 -5.34
N LYS A 7 -21.70 1.57 -6.45
CA LYS A 7 -20.71 0.78 -7.19
C LYS A 7 -19.66 1.67 -7.86
N LEU A 8 -20.01 2.87 -8.30
CA LEU A 8 -19.06 3.85 -8.82
C LEU A 8 -18.19 4.44 -7.71
N GLU A 9 -18.78 4.75 -6.55
CA GLU A 9 -18.04 5.15 -5.34
C GLU A 9 -17.03 4.06 -4.94
N GLU A 10 -17.45 2.80 -4.90
CA GLU A 10 -16.55 1.67 -4.64
C GLU A 10 -15.41 1.57 -5.65
N ILE A 11 -15.63 1.90 -6.93
CA ILE A 11 -14.58 1.91 -7.95
C ILE A 11 -13.63 3.08 -7.72
N VAL A 12 -14.15 4.29 -7.47
CA VAL A 12 -13.33 5.48 -7.18
C VAL A 12 -12.52 5.29 -5.91
N GLU A 13 -13.12 4.73 -4.87
CA GLU A 13 -12.42 4.41 -3.64
C GLU A 13 -11.32 3.40 -3.93
N ARG A 14 -11.62 2.33 -4.68
CA ARG A 14 -10.66 1.25 -4.97
C ARG A 14 -9.50 1.63 -5.89
N GLU A 15 -9.76 2.42 -6.91
CA GLU A 15 -8.83 2.63 -8.03
C GLU A 15 -8.38 4.10 -8.17
N GLY A 16 -9.05 5.03 -7.49
CA GLY A 16 -8.78 6.46 -7.54
C GLY A 16 -9.82 7.27 -8.32
N VAL A 17 -9.84 8.58 -8.10
CA VAL A 17 -10.78 9.53 -8.71
C VAL A 17 -10.66 9.55 -10.24
N ASP A 18 -9.43 9.45 -10.75
CA ASP A 18 -9.14 9.52 -12.18
C ASP A 18 -9.43 8.20 -12.92
N TYR A 19 -9.60 7.08 -12.21
CA TYR A 19 -9.79 5.77 -12.83
C TYR A 19 -11.02 5.72 -13.75
N LEU A 20 -12.09 6.43 -13.39
CA LEU A 20 -13.28 6.49 -14.24
C LEU A 20 -12.99 7.10 -15.61
N HIS A 21 -12.02 8.00 -15.68
CA HIS A 21 -11.56 8.65 -16.90
C HIS A 21 -10.51 7.82 -17.65
N ASP A 22 -9.58 7.22 -16.92
CA ASP A 22 -8.47 6.47 -17.49
C ASP A 22 -8.93 5.13 -18.09
N GLU A 23 -9.86 4.43 -17.44
CA GLU A 23 -10.30 3.09 -17.81
C GLU A 23 -11.82 2.97 -17.98
N PRO A 24 -12.45 3.79 -18.86
CA PRO A 24 -13.90 3.93 -18.94
C PRO A 24 -14.61 2.65 -19.39
N TYR A 25 -13.92 1.80 -20.17
CA TYR A 25 -14.46 0.51 -20.59
C TYR A 25 -14.48 -0.52 -19.45
N GLU A 26 -13.48 -0.53 -18.57
CA GLU A 26 -13.46 -1.42 -17.41
C GLU A 26 -14.57 -1.04 -16.41
N VAL A 27 -14.82 0.26 -16.21
CA VAL A 27 -15.98 0.75 -15.45
C VAL A 27 -17.29 0.22 -16.03
N TYR A 28 -17.45 0.26 -17.36
CA TYR A 28 -18.63 -0.29 -18.02
C TYR A 28 -18.79 -1.79 -17.73
N LEU A 29 -17.72 -2.57 -17.87
CA LEU A 29 -17.73 -4.00 -17.58
C LEU A 29 -18.17 -4.27 -16.14
N GLU A 30 -17.55 -3.61 -15.17
CA GLU A 30 -17.90 -3.76 -13.75
C GLU A 30 -19.37 -3.43 -13.45
N LEU A 31 -19.89 -2.32 -14.02
CA LEU A 31 -21.29 -1.95 -13.83
C LEU A 31 -22.26 -2.99 -14.42
N THR A 32 -21.91 -3.56 -15.58
CA THR A 32 -22.75 -4.56 -16.24
C THR A 32 -22.68 -5.94 -15.59
N ASP A 33 -21.50 -6.35 -15.12
CA ASP A 33 -21.28 -7.61 -14.43
C ASP A 33 -21.93 -7.62 -13.04
N ALA A 34 -21.82 -6.50 -12.31
CA ALA A 34 -22.49 -6.31 -11.03
C ALA A 34 -24.02 -6.17 -11.17
N LYS A 35 -24.53 -5.95 -12.40
CA LYS A 35 -25.97 -5.79 -12.71
C LYS A 35 -26.66 -4.70 -11.88
N VAL A 36 -25.92 -3.67 -11.49
CA VAL A 36 -26.41 -2.56 -10.65
C VAL A 36 -27.22 -1.53 -11.43
N CYS A 37 -27.17 -1.59 -12.76
CA CYS A 37 -28.00 -0.78 -13.64
C CYS A 37 -28.30 -1.48 -14.98
N PRO A 38 -29.32 -1.03 -15.72
CA PRO A 38 -29.57 -1.48 -17.09
C PRO A 38 -28.39 -1.17 -18.03
N LYS A 39 -28.14 -2.05 -19.03
CA LYS A 39 -27.03 -1.90 -19.98
C LYS A 39 -27.00 -0.57 -20.74
N ASN A 40 -28.17 0.02 -21.02
CA ASN A 40 -28.26 1.32 -21.68
C ASN A 40 -27.85 2.48 -20.75
N ILE A 41 -27.98 2.34 -19.43
CA ILE A 41 -27.47 3.33 -18.46
C ILE A 41 -25.96 3.17 -18.32
N ALA A 42 -25.46 1.95 -18.16
CA ALA A 42 -24.01 1.68 -18.15
C ALA A 42 -23.33 2.18 -19.44
N GLY A 43 -23.94 1.91 -20.60
CA GLY A 43 -23.44 2.42 -21.88
C GLY A 43 -23.54 3.94 -22.00
N GLY A 44 -24.54 4.57 -21.37
CA GLY A 44 -24.63 6.02 -21.28
C GLY A 44 -23.48 6.62 -20.47
N ILE A 45 -23.14 6.02 -19.32
CA ILE A 45 -22.00 6.42 -18.49
C ILE A 45 -20.68 6.26 -19.28
N LEU A 46 -20.47 5.12 -19.94
CA LEU A 46 -19.31 4.88 -20.81
C LEU A 46 -19.14 5.99 -21.86
N LEU A 47 -20.23 6.37 -22.54
CA LEU A 47 -20.19 7.43 -23.55
C LEU A 47 -19.84 8.79 -22.94
N VAL A 48 -20.36 9.11 -21.76
CA VAL A 48 -20.02 10.36 -21.07
C VAL A 48 -18.53 10.42 -20.73
N LEU A 49 -17.97 9.31 -20.24
CA LEU A 49 -16.55 9.21 -19.90
C LEU A 49 -15.65 9.30 -21.15
N LEU A 50 -15.96 8.57 -22.22
CA LEU A 50 -15.21 8.60 -23.48
C LEU A 50 -15.24 9.94 -24.21
N ASN A 51 -16.28 10.76 -23.98
CA ASN A 51 -16.36 12.12 -24.53
C ASN A 51 -15.78 13.17 -23.58
N GLU A 52 -15.12 12.77 -22.48
CA GLU A 52 -14.44 13.64 -21.52
C GLU A 52 -15.35 14.75 -20.92
N ILE A 53 -16.67 14.55 -20.94
CA ILE A 53 -17.64 15.60 -20.58
C ILE A 53 -17.48 16.05 -19.12
N LEU A 54 -17.00 15.18 -18.22
CA LEU A 54 -16.82 15.53 -16.81
C LEU A 54 -15.59 16.41 -16.56
N TYR A 55 -14.57 16.34 -17.42
CA TYR A 55 -13.33 17.11 -17.26
C TYR A 55 -13.57 18.61 -17.45
N ASP A 56 -14.50 18.97 -18.34
CA ASP A 56 -14.85 20.36 -18.64
C ASP A 56 -15.93 20.95 -17.72
N ASN A 57 -16.53 20.15 -16.84
CA ASN A 57 -17.69 20.55 -16.04
C ASN A 57 -17.39 20.33 -14.55
N GLU A 58 -16.64 21.25 -13.95
CA GLU A 58 -16.39 21.21 -12.51
C GLU A 58 -17.68 21.40 -11.69
N ASP A 59 -18.76 21.99 -12.21
CA ASP A 59 -19.97 22.30 -11.41
C ASP A 59 -21.20 21.44 -11.81
N ILE A 60 -21.00 20.13 -12.02
CA ILE A 60 -22.05 19.19 -12.47
C ILE A 60 -23.29 19.19 -11.55
N ALA A 61 -23.08 19.38 -10.25
CA ALA A 61 -24.13 19.36 -9.24
C ALA A 61 -25.01 20.64 -9.25
N ASP A 62 -24.51 21.74 -9.82
CA ASP A 62 -25.15 23.05 -9.73
C ASP A 62 -26.24 23.24 -10.79
N ASP A 63 -26.08 22.64 -11.97
CA ASP A 63 -27.08 22.69 -13.05
C ASP A 63 -27.22 21.35 -13.80
N ILE A 64 -27.94 20.41 -13.16
CA ILE A 64 -28.29 19.10 -13.74
C ILE A 64 -29.02 19.25 -15.08
N ALA A 65 -29.79 20.34 -15.29
CA ALA A 65 -30.56 20.52 -16.53
C ALA A 65 -29.64 20.86 -17.70
N ALA A 66 -28.71 21.80 -17.52
CA ALA A 66 -27.67 22.11 -18.50
C ALA A 66 -26.75 20.91 -18.76
N PHE A 67 -26.38 20.18 -17.71
CA PHE A 67 -25.57 18.97 -17.84
C PHE A 67 -26.29 17.85 -18.62
N THR A 68 -27.59 17.67 -18.36
CA THR A 68 -28.44 16.73 -19.12
C THR A 68 -28.49 17.07 -20.60
N GLU A 69 -28.62 18.36 -20.94
CA GLU A 69 -28.63 18.82 -22.33
C GLU A 69 -27.28 18.55 -23.01
N THR A 70 -26.19 18.81 -22.31
CA THR A 70 -24.82 18.50 -22.77
C THR A 70 -24.65 17.02 -23.05
N ILE A 71 -25.00 16.14 -22.11
CA ILE A 71 -24.95 14.68 -22.31
C ILE A 71 -25.82 14.25 -23.50
N SER A 72 -27.03 14.79 -23.63
CA SER A 72 -27.93 14.44 -24.74
C SER A 72 -27.34 14.81 -26.09
N LYS A 73 -26.74 15.98 -26.19
CA LYS A 73 -26.15 16.51 -27.42
C LYS A 73 -24.85 15.81 -27.80
N GLU A 74 -23.90 15.73 -26.86
CA GLU A 74 -22.55 15.23 -27.14
C GLU A 74 -22.51 13.69 -27.22
N CYS A 75 -23.29 12.98 -26.39
CA CYS A 75 -23.36 11.50 -26.43
C CYS A 75 -24.46 10.95 -27.35
N GLY A 76 -25.29 11.80 -27.97
CA GLY A 76 -26.42 11.38 -28.81
C GLY A 76 -27.49 10.58 -28.04
N LEU A 77 -27.57 10.75 -26.72
CA LEU A 77 -28.48 10.00 -25.85
C LEU A 77 -29.86 10.65 -25.81
N THR A 78 -30.90 9.83 -25.64
CA THR A 78 -32.26 10.35 -25.42
C THR A 78 -32.29 11.15 -24.12
N LYS A 79 -33.07 12.24 -24.09
CA LYS A 79 -33.22 13.09 -22.89
C LYS A 79 -33.44 12.32 -21.58
N ARG A 80 -34.28 11.28 -21.62
CA ARG A 80 -34.56 10.44 -20.44
C ARG A 80 -33.31 9.68 -19.93
N ILE A 81 -32.49 9.15 -20.83
CA ILE A 81 -31.24 8.47 -20.45
C ILE A 81 -30.23 9.51 -19.97
N SER A 82 -30.09 10.62 -20.68
CA SER A 82 -29.19 11.72 -20.31
C SER A 82 -29.49 12.24 -18.92
N GLU A 83 -30.77 12.47 -18.58
CA GLU A 83 -31.21 12.94 -17.26
C GLU A 83 -30.86 11.92 -16.16
N TYR A 84 -31.05 10.63 -16.44
CA TYR A 84 -30.73 9.58 -15.47
C TYR A 84 -29.22 9.45 -15.23
N VAL A 85 -28.42 9.55 -16.28
CA VAL A 85 -26.94 9.54 -16.19
C VAL A 85 -26.45 10.81 -15.50
N ALA A 86 -27.01 11.97 -15.84
CA ALA A 86 -26.72 13.25 -15.21
C ALA A 86 -26.93 13.18 -13.70
N CYS A 87 -28.08 12.67 -13.24
CA CYS A 87 -28.35 12.51 -11.81
C CYS A 87 -27.37 11.57 -11.11
N ILE A 88 -26.94 10.48 -11.76
CA ILE A 88 -25.94 9.55 -11.19
C ILE A 88 -24.61 10.28 -10.98
N LEU A 89 -24.12 10.96 -12.01
CA LEU A 89 -22.81 11.61 -11.98
C LEU A 89 -22.81 12.85 -11.08
N ALA A 90 -23.88 13.64 -11.08
CA ALA A 90 -24.05 14.75 -10.14
C ALA A 90 -24.07 14.27 -8.66
N SER A 91 -24.63 13.09 -8.40
CA SER A 91 -24.60 12.51 -7.05
C SER A 91 -23.22 11.97 -6.69
N LEU A 92 -22.56 11.28 -7.63
CA LEU A 92 -21.21 10.74 -7.46
C LEU A 92 -20.20 11.85 -7.17
N TYR A 93 -20.21 12.92 -7.96
CA TYR A 93 -19.33 14.08 -7.82
C TYR A 93 -19.93 15.19 -6.95
N SER A 94 -20.73 14.82 -5.94
CA SER A 94 -21.25 15.77 -4.96
C SER A 94 -20.13 16.48 -4.21
N GLU A 95 -20.44 17.65 -3.62
CA GLU A 95 -19.46 18.43 -2.85
C GLU A 95 -18.86 17.62 -1.70
N ASP A 96 -19.66 16.78 -1.03
CA ASP A 96 -19.21 15.92 0.06
C ASP A 96 -18.19 14.86 -0.42
N ASN A 97 -18.49 14.18 -1.54
CA ASN A 97 -17.57 13.18 -2.11
C ASN A 97 -16.27 13.83 -2.61
N ARG A 98 -16.35 15.00 -3.26
CA ARG A 98 -15.15 15.73 -3.70
C ARG A 98 -14.29 16.18 -2.53
N ARG A 99 -14.90 16.67 -1.46
CA ARG A 99 -14.16 17.04 -0.23
C ARG A 99 -13.47 15.84 0.38
N LYS A 100 -14.16 14.69 0.44
CA LYS A 100 -13.58 13.44 0.90
C LYS A 100 -12.36 13.06 0.07
N TRP A 101 -12.53 12.93 -1.24
CA TRP A 101 -11.47 12.47 -2.14
C TRP A 101 -10.27 13.43 -2.22
N ASN A 102 -10.53 14.75 -2.30
CA ASN A 102 -9.46 15.75 -2.33
C ASN A 102 -8.75 15.87 -0.98
N GLY A 103 -9.45 15.67 0.14
CA GLY A 103 -8.85 15.67 1.47
C GLY A 103 -7.88 14.50 1.63
N GLU A 104 -8.34 13.28 1.32
CA GLU A 104 -7.54 12.06 1.41
C GLU A 104 -6.31 12.11 0.49
N GLN A 105 -6.42 12.65 -0.73
CA GLN A 105 -5.29 12.81 -1.64
C GLN A 105 -4.24 13.82 -1.13
N SER A 106 -4.67 14.93 -0.52
CA SER A 106 -3.77 15.91 0.10
C SER A 106 -3.04 15.33 1.31
N GLU A 107 -3.70 14.47 2.09
CA GLU A 107 -3.11 13.81 3.25
C GLU A 107 -1.98 12.84 2.84
N ILE A 108 -2.16 12.08 1.75
CA ILE A 108 -1.11 11.20 1.23
C ILE A 108 0.10 11.99 0.72
N GLU A 109 -0.12 13.11 0.04
CA GLU A 109 0.98 13.98 -0.41
C GLU A 109 1.77 14.57 0.77
N GLU A 110 1.07 14.96 1.83
CA GLU A 110 1.67 15.42 3.08
C GLU A 110 2.47 14.29 3.76
N PHE A 111 1.88 13.10 3.91
CA PHE A 111 2.53 11.92 4.44
C PHE A 111 3.83 11.57 3.70
N LEU A 112 3.79 11.57 2.37
CA LEU A 112 4.96 11.28 1.53
C LEU A 112 6.04 12.37 1.56
N SER A 113 5.80 13.48 2.27
CA SER A 113 6.76 14.55 2.49
C SER A 113 7.43 14.49 3.86
N GLU A 114 6.90 13.69 4.79
CA GLU A 114 7.37 13.57 6.16
C GLU A 114 8.32 12.39 6.38
N ASP A 115 9.06 12.46 7.50
CA ASP A 115 9.88 11.35 7.98
C ASP A 115 9.02 10.40 8.81
N LEU A 116 9.27 9.10 8.67
CA LEU A 116 8.58 8.05 9.42
C LEU A 116 9.51 7.50 10.49
N ASP A 117 9.11 7.65 11.75
CA ASP A 117 9.77 7.07 12.91
C ASP A 117 9.10 5.74 13.27
N LEU A 118 9.87 4.66 13.26
CA LEU A 118 9.38 3.30 13.42
C LEU A 118 10.25 2.52 14.42
N ASP A 119 9.62 1.58 15.10
CA ASP A 119 10.25 0.63 16.00
C ASP A 119 10.13 -0.78 15.42
N TRP A 120 11.17 -1.61 15.63
CA TRP A 120 11.13 -3.02 15.29
C TRP A 120 11.73 -3.85 16.43
N TYR A 121 11.10 -4.99 16.70
CA TYR A 121 11.53 -5.95 17.71
C TYR A 121 11.63 -7.35 17.10
N GLY A 122 12.85 -7.85 16.96
CA GLY A 122 13.13 -9.22 16.57
C GLY A 122 13.39 -10.10 17.79
N SER A 123 12.76 -11.26 17.85
CA SER A 123 13.05 -12.26 18.89
C SER A 123 13.11 -13.66 18.30
N GLY A 124 14.04 -14.46 18.81
CA GLY A 124 14.20 -15.83 18.38
C GLY A 124 15.12 -16.61 19.29
N TYR A 125 15.33 -17.87 18.93
CA TYR A 125 16.23 -18.76 19.64
C TYR A 125 17.04 -19.56 18.64
N TRP A 126 18.26 -19.87 19.00
CA TRP A 126 19.06 -20.89 18.32
C TRP A 126 19.55 -21.91 19.34
N TYR A 127 19.78 -23.15 18.91
CA TYR A 127 20.10 -24.24 19.83
C TYR A 127 21.61 -24.38 20.03
N GLY A 128 22.09 -23.97 21.21
CA GLY A 128 23.47 -24.19 21.63
C GLY A 128 23.58 -25.36 22.60
N ASN A 129 24.22 -26.47 22.20
CA ASN A 129 24.60 -27.58 23.09
C ASN A 129 23.47 -28.04 24.05
N ASN A 130 22.29 -28.37 23.50
CA ASN A 130 21.08 -28.81 24.21
C ASN A 130 20.37 -27.74 25.08
N ALA A 131 20.74 -26.47 24.97
CA ALA A 131 19.99 -25.36 25.57
C ALA A 131 19.61 -24.33 24.49
N PRO A 132 18.35 -23.85 24.47
CA PRO A 132 17.99 -22.72 23.62
C PRO A 132 18.70 -21.47 24.16
N ILE A 133 19.31 -20.70 23.27
CA ILE A 133 19.86 -19.37 23.58
C ILE A 133 18.88 -18.35 23.02
N GLU A 134 18.31 -17.53 23.90
CA GLU A 134 17.35 -16.51 23.51
C GLU A 134 18.09 -15.29 22.96
N CYS A 135 17.69 -14.83 21.79
CA CYS A 135 18.28 -13.69 21.11
C CYS A 135 17.19 -12.67 20.81
N ASN A 136 17.39 -11.45 21.27
CA ASN A 136 16.46 -10.34 21.06
C ASN A 136 17.20 -9.17 20.41
N TYR A 137 16.53 -8.47 19.50
CA TYR A 137 17.04 -7.26 18.86
C TYR A 137 15.97 -6.17 18.87
N ASP A 138 16.33 -5.01 19.40
CA ASP A 138 15.49 -3.83 19.39
C ASP A 138 16.09 -2.81 18.43
N ALA A 139 15.29 -2.24 17.54
CA ALA A 139 15.70 -1.18 16.63
C ALA A 139 14.69 -0.04 16.61
N HIS A 140 15.19 1.19 16.63
CA HIS A 140 14.44 2.40 16.32
C HIS A 140 15.06 3.06 15.10
N PHE A 141 14.26 3.41 14.11
CA PHE A 141 14.78 4.01 12.89
C PHE A 141 13.81 5.00 12.26
N THR A 142 14.42 5.98 11.60
CA THR A 142 13.71 7.00 10.85
C THR A 142 13.98 6.79 9.36
N ILE A 143 12.93 6.65 8.56
CA ILE A 143 13.02 6.57 7.11
C ILE A 143 12.34 7.76 6.44
N ARG A 144 12.83 8.13 5.26
CA ARG A 144 12.28 9.23 4.46
C ARG A 144 11.86 8.73 3.08
N PRO A 145 10.67 9.09 2.59
CA PRO A 145 10.28 8.90 1.21
C PRO A 145 11.27 9.56 0.24
N LYS A 146 11.68 8.84 -0.80
CA LYS A 146 12.62 9.34 -1.81
C LYS A 146 12.06 9.22 -3.23
N ASP A 147 11.36 8.14 -3.52
CA ASP A 147 10.70 7.91 -4.81
C ASP A 147 9.22 7.60 -4.55
N THR A 148 8.40 8.65 -4.50
CA THR A 148 6.97 8.56 -4.19
C THR A 148 6.21 7.69 -5.20
N LYS A 149 6.64 7.65 -6.46
CA LYS A 149 6.02 6.80 -7.47
C LYS A 149 6.30 5.33 -7.21
N LEU A 150 7.54 5.00 -6.84
CA LEU A 150 7.90 3.63 -6.48
C LEU A 150 7.16 3.17 -5.21
N ILE A 151 7.07 4.04 -4.21
CA ILE A 151 6.32 3.79 -2.97
C ILE A 151 4.86 3.46 -3.29
N LEU A 152 4.16 4.35 -4.02
CA LEU A 152 2.76 4.15 -4.38
C LEU A 152 2.54 2.90 -5.23
N ASN A 153 3.46 2.62 -6.16
CA ASN A 153 3.37 1.41 -6.99
C ASN A 153 3.50 0.13 -6.15
N ASN A 154 4.51 0.04 -5.26
CA ASN A 154 4.72 -1.13 -4.42
C ASN A 154 3.55 -1.34 -3.44
N LEU A 155 3.07 -0.25 -2.85
CA LEU A 155 1.88 -0.23 -2.02
C LEU A 155 0.65 -0.75 -2.79
N SER A 156 0.43 -0.26 -4.02
CA SER A 156 -0.70 -0.68 -4.87
C SER A 156 -0.64 -2.11 -5.39
N SER A 157 0.56 -2.71 -5.51
CA SER A 157 0.73 -4.06 -6.04
C SER A 157 0.55 -5.15 -5.00
N ASP A 158 1.01 -4.91 -3.77
CA ASP A 158 0.99 -5.90 -2.69
C ASP A 158 -0.32 -5.88 -1.89
N LEU A 159 -0.94 -4.71 -1.82
CA LEU A 159 -2.22 -4.48 -1.20
C LEU A 159 -3.08 -3.85 -2.28
N LYS A 160 -4.36 -4.21 -2.37
CA LYS A 160 -5.32 -3.48 -3.23
C LYS A 160 -5.57 -2.08 -2.65
N ILE A 161 -4.51 -1.28 -2.48
CA ILE A 161 -4.54 0.02 -1.86
C ILE A 161 -5.25 0.94 -2.81
N THR A 162 -6.45 1.26 -2.35
CA THR A 162 -7.25 2.40 -2.71
C THR A 162 -6.40 3.67 -2.60
N PRO A 163 -6.36 4.55 -3.61
CA PRO A 163 -5.69 5.86 -3.53
C PRO A 163 -6.24 6.81 -2.44
N LEU A 164 -7.23 6.35 -1.67
CA LEU A 164 -7.93 7.07 -0.60
C LEU A 164 -7.64 6.49 0.80
N ILE A 165 -6.52 5.80 0.96
CA ILE A 165 -6.09 5.25 2.25
C ILE A 165 -5.60 6.37 3.18
N SER A 166 -5.89 6.26 4.49
CA SER A 166 -5.44 7.26 5.47
C SER A 166 -3.95 7.16 5.80
N CYS A 167 -3.34 8.23 6.31
CA CYS A 167 -1.93 8.25 6.74
C CYS A 167 -1.63 7.22 7.83
N ASP A 168 -2.55 7.03 8.78
CA ASP A 168 -2.41 6.04 9.85
C ASP A 168 -2.37 4.62 9.28
N GLU A 169 -3.26 4.31 8.34
CA GLU A 169 -3.27 3.02 7.65
C GLU A 169 -2.00 2.82 6.80
N LEU A 170 -1.53 3.86 6.11
CA LEU A 170 -0.25 3.81 5.38
C LEU A 170 0.94 3.54 6.30
N THR A 171 0.97 4.16 7.47
CA THR A 171 2.03 3.95 8.47
C THR A 171 2.06 2.49 8.91
N ILE A 172 0.90 1.94 9.30
CA ILE A 172 0.77 0.54 9.73
C ILE A 172 1.24 -0.40 8.62
N LEU A 173 0.84 -0.17 7.37
CA LEU A 173 1.22 -1.02 6.25
C LEU A 173 2.73 -1.01 5.97
N ILE A 174 3.36 0.16 6.05
CA ILE A 174 4.81 0.28 5.89
C ILE A 174 5.54 -0.41 7.05
N GLU A 175 5.06 -0.22 8.27
CA GLU A 175 5.59 -0.86 9.48
C GLU A 175 5.52 -2.40 9.38
N ASP A 176 4.37 -2.93 8.97
CA ASP A 176 4.16 -4.38 8.77
C ASP A 176 5.13 -4.93 7.70
N GLN A 177 5.28 -4.25 6.56
CA GLN A 177 6.16 -4.70 5.48
C GLN A 177 7.64 -4.71 5.87
N ILE A 178 8.08 -3.70 6.63
CA ILE A 178 9.45 -3.64 7.13
C ILE A 178 9.66 -4.73 8.18
N SER A 179 8.71 -4.90 9.09
CA SER A 179 8.77 -5.92 10.15
C SER A 179 8.85 -7.32 9.55
N ASP A 180 7.95 -7.68 8.63
CA ASP A 180 7.96 -8.97 7.92
C ASP A 180 9.28 -9.23 7.17
N TYR A 181 9.92 -8.17 6.66
CA TYR A 181 11.22 -8.29 6.01
C TYR A 181 12.34 -8.51 7.03
N LEU A 182 12.39 -7.70 8.09
CA LEU A 182 13.44 -7.78 9.10
C LEU A 182 13.36 -9.07 9.91
N ASP A 183 12.16 -9.54 10.23
CA ASP A 183 11.93 -10.83 10.91
C ASP A 183 12.54 -11.98 10.10
N ARG A 184 12.28 -12.03 8.78
CA ARG A 184 12.88 -13.05 7.91
C ARG A 184 14.41 -12.98 7.88
N MET A 185 14.98 -11.77 7.83
CA MET A 185 16.42 -11.61 7.85
C MET A 185 17.04 -12.01 9.20
N PHE A 186 16.31 -11.78 10.28
CA PHE A 186 16.74 -12.18 11.63
C PHE A 186 16.67 -13.70 11.80
N ASP A 187 15.59 -14.35 11.34
CA ASP A 187 15.48 -15.80 11.32
C ASP A 187 16.59 -16.46 10.50
N ASP A 188 16.90 -15.93 9.32
CA ASP A 188 17.99 -16.41 8.47
C ASP A 188 19.35 -16.29 9.20
N PHE A 189 19.58 -15.18 9.91
CA PHE A 189 20.78 -14.97 10.72
C PHE A 189 20.88 -15.99 11.87
N LEU A 190 19.80 -16.24 12.60
CA LEU A 190 19.78 -17.22 13.69
C LEU A 190 20.04 -18.64 13.18
N MET A 191 19.49 -18.99 12.01
CA MET A 191 19.73 -20.27 11.35
C MET A 191 21.19 -20.41 10.90
N GLU A 192 21.81 -19.35 10.37
CA GLU A 192 23.23 -19.35 10.01
C GLU A 192 24.11 -19.54 11.26
N ALA A 193 23.81 -18.85 12.35
CA ALA A 193 24.51 -19.02 13.63
C ALA A 193 24.40 -20.44 14.19
N GLU A 194 23.23 -21.09 14.06
CA GLU A 194 23.04 -22.49 14.44
C GLU A 194 23.89 -23.45 13.58
N ASN A 195 23.93 -23.22 12.26
CA ASN A 195 24.73 -24.03 11.34
C ASN A 195 26.23 -23.90 11.62
N GLU A 196 26.73 -22.67 11.84
CA GLU A 196 28.14 -22.42 12.16
C GLU A 196 28.55 -23.12 13.46
N LEU A 197 27.70 -23.10 14.50
CA LEU A 197 27.98 -23.85 15.72
C LEU A 197 28.04 -25.35 15.43
N ASN A 198 27.08 -25.90 14.69
CA ASN A 198 27.04 -27.32 14.41
C ASN A 198 28.30 -27.77 13.64
N GLU A 199 28.75 -27.00 12.65
CA GLU A 199 30.00 -27.28 11.92
C GLU A 199 31.24 -27.22 12.84
N PHE A 200 31.29 -26.24 13.76
CA PHE A 200 32.36 -26.15 14.75
C PHE A 200 32.37 -27.35 15.70
N LEU A 201 31.20 -27.79 16.18
CA LEU A 201 31.07 -28.93 17.07
C LEU A 201 31.47 -30.24 16.37
N ASP A 202 31.01 -30.46 15.14
CA ASP A 202 31.35 -31.64 14.34
C ASP A 202 32.87 -31.70 14.08
N SER A 203 33.48 -30.59 13.66
CA SER A 203 34.93 -30.53 13.41
C SER A 203 35.78 -30.66 14.68
N SER A 204 35.32 -30.11 15.81
CA SER A 204 35.99 -30.23 17.11
C SER A 204 35.84 -31.63 17.73
N PHE A 205 34.78 -32.36 17.40
CA PHE A 205 34.63 -33.76 17.82
C PHE A 205 35.59 -34.67 17.05
N GLU A 206 35.87 -34.37 15.78
CA GLU A 206 36.87 -35.08 14.97
C GLU A 206 38.31 -34.80 15.43
N VAL A 207 38.57 -33.62 15.98
CA VAL A 207 39.90 -33.16 16.41
C VAL A 207 39.84 -32.77 17.88
N PHE A 208 40.14 -33.70 18.80
CA PHE A 208 40.21 -33.46 20.26
C PHE A 208 40.91 -32.13 20.62
N CYS A 209 40.16 -31.04 20.70
CA CYS A 209 40.64 -29.71 21.07
C CYS A 209 39.82 -29.18 22.26
N PRO A 210 40.48 -28.52 23.23
CA PRO A 210 39.80 -27.99 24.42
C PRO A 210 38.86 -26.81 24.08
N PRO A 211 37.83 -26.55 24.91
CA PRO A 211 36.60 -25.84 24.54
C PRO A 211 36.69 -24.30 24.44
N ASP A 212 37.86 -23.72 24.23
CA ASP A 212 38.10 -22.34 24.70
C ASP A 212 38.03 -21.24 23.63
N GLU A 213 37.66 -21.52 22.37
CA GLU A 213 37.78 -20.52 21.28
C GLU A 213 36.49 -20.20 20.49
N TYR A 214 35.38 -20.92 20.63
CA TYR A 214 34.13 -20.56 19.92
C TYR A 214 33.25 -19.61 20.74
N SER A 215 33.08 -18.39 20.26
CA SER A 215 32.05 -17.47 20.73
C SER A 215 30.94 -17.43 19.69
N PRO A 216 29.72 -17.90 20.00
CA PRO A 216 28.64 -17.86 19.05
C PRO A 216 28.23 -16.41 18.74
N PRO A 217 27.72 -16.13 17.53
CA PRO A 217 27.16 -14.83 17.18
C PRO A 217 26.14 -14.38 18.23
N SER A 218 26.19 -13.12 18.66
CA SER A 218 25.11 -12.51 19.43
C SER A 218 24.12 -11.82 18.50
N ALA A 219 22.93 -11.51 18.99
CA ALA A 219 21.99 -10.66 18.27
C ALA A 219 22.64 -9.32 17.83
N ASP A 220 23.65 -8.81 18.54
CA ASP A 220 24.40 -7.61 18.12
C ASP A 220 25.13 -7.77 16.78
N ASP A 221 25.46 -9.00 16.39
CA ASP A 221 26.10 -9.28 15.11
C ASP A 221 25.11 -9.20 13.93
N PHE A 222 23.80 -9.15 14.22
CA PHE A 222 22.78 -8.92 13.20
C PHE A 222 22.88 -7.50 12.64
N ASN A 223 23.22 -7.40 11.36
CA ASN A 223 23.40 -6.12 10.68
C ASN A 223 22.06 -5.53 10.21
N CYS A 224 21.16 -5.24 11.15
CA CYS A 224 19.83 -4.73 10.89
C CYS A 224 19.86 -3.48 9.97
N LEU A 225 20.79 -2.55 10.20
CA LEU A 225 20.96 -1.36 9.35
C LEU A 225 21.24 -1.69 7.87
N LYS A 226 22.01 -2.73 7.58
CA LYS A 226 22.27 -3.16 6.19
C LYS A 226 20.98 -3.68 5.55
N HIS A 227 20.21 -4.50 6.26
CA HIS A 227 18.94 -5.04 5.77
C HIS A 227 17.92 -3.92 5.56
N LEU A 228 17.77 -3.02 6.54
CA LEU A 228 16.90 -1.85 6.43
C LEU A 228 17.26 -0.97 5.22
N LYS A 229 18.55 -0.71 4.98
CA LYS A 229 19.01 0.05 3.80
C LYS A 229 18.66 -0.62 2.48
N ASN A 230 18.73 -1.96 2.42
CA ASN A 230 18.36 -2.70 1.22
C ASN A 230 16.85 -2.59 0.98
N TRP A 231 16.03 -2.85 2.00
CA TRP A 231 14.58 -2.71 1.92
C TRP A 231 14.17 -1.30 1.50
N CYS A 232 14.74 -0.26 2.13
CA CYS A 232 14.46 1.13 1.79
C CYS A 232 14.76 1.42 0.31
N LYS A 233 15.91 0.95 -0.18
CA LYS A 233 16.32 1.16 -1.57
C LYS A 233 15.35 0.51 -2.57
N GLU A 234 14.83 -0.67 -2.25
CA GLU A 234 13.91 -1.42 -3.11
C GLU A 234 12.48 -0.85 -3.05
N ASN A 235 12.12 -0.17 -1.96
CA ASN A 235 10.78 0.37 -1.72
C ASN A 235 10.68 1.90 -1.85
N GLY A 236 11.72 2.57 -2.34
CA GLY A 236 11.68 4.02 -2.61
C GLY A 236 11.91 4.91 -1.40
N PHE A 237 12.44 4.39 -0.31
CA PHE A 237 12.81 5.12 0.92
C PHE A 237 14.32 5.31 1.06
N THR A 238 14.73 6.11 2.04
CA THR A 238 16.10 6.21 2.53
C THR A 238 16.12 6.24 4.05
N VAL A 239 17.11 5.59 4.66
CA VAL A 239 17.32 5.67 6.12
C VAL A 239 17.91 7.04 6.46
N VAL A 240 17.32 7.71 7.45
CA VAL A 240 17.76 9.00 8.01
C VAL A 240 18.55 8.77 9.31
N SER A 241 17.97 8.01 10.24
CA SER A 241 18.56 7.62 11.52
C SER A 241 18.31 6.15 11.80
N PHE A 242 19.20 5.55 12.59
CA PHE A 242 19.08 4.17 13.04
C PHE A 242 19.81 4.02 14.37
N GLU A 243 19.10 3.45 15.34
CA GLU A 243 19.63 2.97 16.61
C GLU A 243 19.17 1.53 16.78
N GLY A 244 20.09 0.62 17.10
CA GLY A 244 19.76 -0.80 17.25
C GLY A 244 20.69 -1.46 18.24
N ASN A 245 20.15 -2.38 19.03
CA ASN A 245 20.89 -3.11 20.05
C ASN A 245 20.37 -4.54 20.16
N GLY A 246 21.30 -5.50 20.18
CA GLY A 246 21.01 -6.89 20.42
C GLY A 246 21.23 -7.27 21.89
N SER A 247 20.61 -8.37 22.30
CA SER A 247 20.90 -9.01 23.57
C SER A 247 20.80 -10.53 23.42
N LYS A 248 21.52 -11.25 24.28
CA LYS A 248 21.44 -12.71 24.42
C LYS A 248 21.27 -13.10 25.89
N TYR A 249 20.37 -14.02 26.17
CA TYR A 249 20.04 -14.50 27.52
C TYR A 249 20.19 -16.02 27.66
#